data_AF-A0A9Q8VC69-F1
#
_entry.id   AF-A0A9Q8VC69-F1
#
_cell.length_a   1.000
_cell.length_b   1.000
_cell.length_c   1.000
_cell.angle_alpha   90.00
_cell.angle_beta   90.00
_cell.angle_gamma   90.00
#
_symmetry.space_group_name_H-M   'P 1'
#
loop_
_entity.id
_entity.type
_entity.pdbx_description
1 polymer ?
#
loop_
_entity_poly.entity_id
_entity_poly.type
_entity_poly.pdbx_seq_one_letter_code
_entity_poly.pdbx_strand_id
1 'polypeptide(L)'
;MASTASNIIPNDPMLVQLLKVVRRTTEPMIHDGYGFDKTYADLLGDVIQTRNLLRTRLPPAALDSEGLVQKSRPYVIILANSGYEFIVGFFAIRAIGGACIPL
;
A
#
# COMPACT_ATOMS: atom_id res chain seq x y z
N MET A 1 -26.85 0.50 -2.05
CA MET A 1 -25.97 1.60 -2.51
C MET A 1 -24.56 1.27 -2.07
N ALA A 2 -23.68 0.87 -3.00
CA ALA A 2 -22.30 0.52 -2.66
C ALA A 2 -21.54 1.82 -2.32
N SER A 3 -20.97 1.87 -1.12
CA SER A 3 -20.21 3.02 -0.63
C SER A 3 -19.06 3.35 -1.60
N THR A 4 -19.00 4.61 -2.02
CA THR A 4 -17.92 5.21 -2.81
C THR A 4 -16.56 5.25 -2.09
N ALA A 5 -16.49 4.80 -0.83
CA ALA A 5 -15.26 4.76 -0.04
C ALA A 5 -14.19 3.76 -0.56
N SER A 6 -14.56 2.82 -1.44
CA SER A 6 -13.67 1.75 -1.89
C SER A 6 -12.51 2.21 -2.79
N ASN A 7 -12.58 3.42 -3.38
CA ASN A 7 -11.60 3.90 -4.37
C ASN A 7 -10.77 5.13 -3.96
N ILE A 8 -10.96 5.67 -2.76
CA ILE A 8 -10.18 6.83 -2.31
C ILE A 8 -8.77 6.38 -1.95
N ILE A 9 -7.78 6.87 -2.70
CA ILE A 9 -6.35 6.76 -2.43
C ILE A 9 -5.87 8.15 -1.99
N PRO A 10 -5.11 8.27 -0.88
CA PRO A 10 -4.56 9.54 -0.45
C PRO A 10 -3.73 10.21 -1.55
N ASN A 11 -3.73 11.55 -1.59
CA ASN A 11 -2.83 12.31 -2.47
C ASN A 11 -1.39 12.28 -1.93
N ASP A 12 -0.80 11.09 -1.99
CA ASP A 12 0.54 10.78 -1.56
C ASP A 12 1.50 10.86 -2.75
N PRO A 13 2.60 11.63 -2.66
CA PRO A 13 3.56 11.77 -3.77
C PRO A 13 4.13 10.43 -4.27
N MET A 14 4.37 9.46 -3.39
CA MET A 14 4.88 8.14 -3.74
C MET A 14 3.82 7.29 -4.45
N LEU A 15 2.55 7.33 -4.01
CA LEU A 15 1.46 6.63 -4.71
C LEU A 15 1.18 7.25 -6.09
N VAL A 16 1.21 8.58 -6.19
CA VAL A 16 1.09 9.28 -7.47
C VAL A 16 2.23 8.88 -8.41
N GLN A 17 3.46 8.76 -7.89
CA GLN A 17 4.59 8.33 -8.69
C GLN A 17 4.46 6.86 -9.13
N LEU A 18 4.02 5.96 -8.24
CA LEU A 18 3.73 4.56 -8.59
C LEU A 18 2.74 4.48 -9.75
N LEU A 19 1.62 5.21 -9.68
CA LEU A 19 0.63 5.25 -10.77
C LEU A 19 1.19 5.75 -12.10
N LYS A 20 2.17 6.67 -12.07
CA LYS A 20 2.85 7.16 -13.27
C LYS A 20 3.76 6.10 -13.88
N VAL A 21 4.56 5.41 -13.07
CA VAL A 21 5.55 4.43 -13.58
C VAL A 21 4.90 3.13 -14.06
N VAL A 22 3.78 2.72 -13.46
CA VAL A 22 2.97 1.57 -13.93
C VAL A 22 2.62 1.66 -15.41
N ARG A 23 2.40 2.89 -15.93
CA ARG A 23 2.03 3.12 -17.33
C ARG A 23 3.23 3.19 -18.28
N ARG A 24 4.45 3.25 -17.76
CA ARG A 24 5.68 3.50 -18.55
C ARG A 24 6.46 2.23 -18.86
N THR A 25 6.29 1.18 -18.06
CA THR A 25 7.07 -0.05 -18.18
C THR A 25 6.15 -1.27 -18.08
N THR A 26 6.28 -2.19 -19.02
CA THR A 26 5.59 -3.49 -18.99
C THR A 26 6.52 -4.63 -18.60
N GLU A 27 7.82 -4.38 -18.55
CA GLU A 27 8.84 -5.36 -18.17
C GLU A 27 8.99 -5.44 -16.64
N PRO A 28 9.49 -6.56 -16.11
CA PRO A 28 9.84 -6.66 -14.70
C PRO A 28 10.94 -5.65 -14.34
N MET A 29 10.70 -4.84 -13.32
CA MET A 29 11.61 -3.76 -12.87
C MET A 29 12.01 -3.92 -11.40
N ILE A 30 11.38 -4.85 -10.69
CA ILE A 30 11.64 -5.13 -9.28
C ILE A 30 12.19 -6.54 -9.20
N HIS A 31 13.45 -6.63 -8.77
CA HIS A 31 14.15 -7.88 -8.54
C HIS A 31 14.62 -7.90 -7.08
N ASP A 32 14.37 -8.99 -6.37
CA ASP A 32 14.83 -9.13 -4.98
C ASP A 32 15.63 -10.42 -4.72
N GLY A 33 16.22 -10.49 -3.53
CA GLY A 33 17.02 -11.65 -3.10
C GLY A 33 16.22 -12.91 -2.79
N TYR A 34 14.88 -12.85 -2.83
CA TYR A 34 13.98 -13.98 -2.56
C TYR A 34 13.38 -14.56 -3.85
N GLY A 35 13.82 -14.08 -5.02
CA GLY A 35 13.41 -14.59 -6.32
C GLY A 35 12.15 -13.94 -6.86
N PHE A 36 11.68 -12.83 -6.28
CA PHE A 36 10.64 -12.05 -6.91
C PHE A 36 11.21 -11.31 -8.12
N ASP A 37 10.50 -11.45 -9.24
CA ASP A 37 10.73 -10.72 -10.47
C ASP A 37 9.39 -10.13 -10.93
N LYS A 38 9.20 -8.82 -10.72
CA LYS A 38 7.86 -8.19 -10.73
C LYS A 38 7.84 -6.89 -11.52
N THR A 39 6.72 -6.65 -12.20
CA THR A 39 6.42 -5.37 -12.85
C THR A 39 5.85 -4.37 -11.84
N TYR A 40 5.84 -3.07 -12.18
CA TYR A 40 5.12 -2.09 -11.37
C TYR A 40 3.61 -2.32 -11.37
N ALA A 41 3.04 -2.94 -12.42
CA ALA A 41 1.64 -3.30 -12.46
C ALA A 41 1.31 -4.39 -11.43
N ASP A 42 2.19 -5.39 -11.29
CA ASP A 42 2.08 -6.40 -10.23
C ASP A 42 2.16 -5.75 -8.85
N LEU A 43 3.14 -4.85 -8.64
CA LEU A 43 3.26 -4.10 -7.39
C LEU A 43 1.97 -3.34 -7.07
N LEU A 44 1.38 -2.63 -8.03
CA LEU A 44 0.14 -1.89 -7.82
C LEU A 44 -1.01 -2.83 -7.44
N GLY A 45 -1.13 -3.98 -8.10
CA GLY A 45 -2.12 -5.00 -7.78
C GLY A 45 -1.98 -5.50 -6.33
N ASP A 46 -0.77 -5.90 -5.96
CA ASP A 46 -0.45 -6.43 -4.63
C ASP A 46 -0.64 -5.36 -3.54
N VAL A 47 -0.31 -4.10 -3.82
CA VAL A 47 -0.58 -2.95 -2.93
C VAL A 47 -2.07 -2.75 -2.70
N ILE A 48 -2.90 -2.80 -3.76
CA ILE A 48 -4.36 -2.63 -3.65
C ILE A 48 -4.96 -3.78 -2.84
N GLN A 49 -4.54 -5.02 -3.11
CA GLN A 49 -4.99 -6.19 -2.38
C GLN A 49 -4.62 -6.09 -0.89
N THR A 50 -3.37 -5.73 -0.60
CA THR A 50 -2.86 -5.60 0.77
C THR A 50 -3.53 -4.44 1.51
N ARG A 51 -3.77 -3.30 0.86
CA ARG A 51 -4.54 -2.18 1.42
C ARG A 51 -5.95 -2.61 1.84
N ASN A 52 -6.64 -3.36 0.99
CA ASN A 52 -7.98 -3.86 1.30
C ASN A 52 -7.95 -4.85 2.47
N LEU A 53 -6.90 -5.68 2.54
CA LEU A 53 -6.69 -6.57 3.69
C LEU A 53 -6.44 -5.79 4.99
N LEU A 54 -5.61 -4.74 4.95
CA LEU A 54 -5.36 -3.87 6.11
C LEU A 54 -6.65 -3.21 6.60
N ARG A 55 -7.48 -2.69 5.69
CA ARG A 55 -8.77 -2.08 6.06
C ARG A 55 -9.74 -3.05 6.76
N THR A 56 -9.66 -4.34 6.43
CA THR A 56 -10.53 -5.37 7.03
C THR A 56 -9.95 -5.99 8.30
N ARG A 57 -8.62 -5.94 8.49
CA ARG A 57 -7.94 -6.57 9.64
C ARG A 57 -7.54 -5.59 10.74
N LEU A 58 -7.37 -4.31 10.43
CA LEU A 58 -7.06 -3.31 11.44
C LEU A 58 -8.26 -3.13 12.40
N PRO A 59 -8.01 -2.84 13.69
CA PRO A 59 -9.08 -2.52 14.61
C PRO A 59 -9.92 -1.34 14.07
N PRO A 60 -11.26 -1.35 14.18
CA PRO A 60 -12.09 -0.24 13.72
C PRO A 60 -11.68 1.11 14.31
N ALA A 61 -11.17 1.12 15.55
CA ALA A 61 -10.65 2.31 16.22
C ALA A 61 -9.32 2.84 15.64
N ALA A 62 -8.66 2.11 14.74
CA ALA A 62 -7.48 2.58 14.03
C ALA A 62 -7.83 3.37 12.76
N LEU A 63 -9.06 3.21 12.25
CA LEU A 63 -9.52 3.84 11.03
C LEU A 63 -10.54 4.97 11.31
N ASP A 64 -10.65 5.90 10.39
CA ASP A 64 -11.70 6.91 10.34
C ASP A 64 -12.88 6.45 9.47
N SER A 65 -13.88 7.32 9.32
CA SER A 65 -15.08 7.04 8.52
C SER A 65 -14.80 6.83 7.02
N GLU A 66 -13.63 7.24 6.53
CA GLU A 66 -13.21 7.07 5.14
C GLU A 66 -12.36 5.79 4.96
N GLY A 67 -12.13 5.03 6.03
CA GLY A 67 -11.28 3.84 6.01
C GLY A 67 -9.80 4.17 5.86
N LEU A 68 -9.40 5.37 6.29
CA LEU A 68 -8.00 5.80 6.43
C LEU A 68 -7.56 5.69 7.89
N VAL A 69 -6.27 5.55 8.14
CA VAL A 69 -5.71 5.54 9.48
C VAL A 69 -5.96 6.91 10.15
N GLN A 70 -6.34 6.89 11.42
CA GLN A 70 -6.59 8.11 12.17
C GLN A 70 -5.36 9.03 12.19
N LYS A 71 -5.57 10.30 11.86
CA LYS A 71 -4.48 11.32 11.82
C LYS A 71 -3.79 11.52 13.17
N SER A 72 -4.47 11.27 14.29
CA SER A 72 -3.90 11.34 15.64
C SER A 72 -2.97 10.17 15.97
N ARG A 73 -3.07 9.06 15.23
CA ARG A 73 -2.30 7.82 15.42
C ARG A 73 -1.92 7.22 14.06
N PRO A 74 -1.14 7.93 13.23
CA PRO A 74 -0.94 7.56 11.83
C PRO A 74 0.00 6.36 11.65
N TYR A 75 0.70 5.94 12.70
CA TYR A 75 1.80 4.99 12.60
C TYR A 75 1.32 3.56 12.48
N VAL A 76 1.81 2.86 11.45
CA VAL A 76 1.62 1.43 11.27
C VAL A 76 2.99 0.78 11.19
N ILE A 77 3.24 -0.14 12.12
CA ILE A 77 4.47 -0.92 12.16
C ILE A 77 4.39 -2.02 11.09
N ILE A 78 5.47 -2.18 10.33
CA ILE A 78 5.63 -3.31 9.42
C ILE A 78 6.79 -4.18 9.89
N LEU A 79 6.55 -5.49 9.91
CA LEU A 79 7.56 -6.52 10.06
C LEU A 79 7.46 -7.42 8.82
N ALA A 80 8.45 -7.35 7.94
CA ALA A 80 8.48 -8.08 6.68
C ALA A 80 9.91 -8.40 6.28
N ASN A 81 10.10 -9.37 5.40
CA ASN A 81 11.41 -9.60 4.78
C ASN A 81 11.85 -8.37 3.97
N SER A 82 13.16 -8.12 3.90
CA SER A 82 13.75 -6.92 3.26
C SER A 82 13.74 -6.95 1.73
N GLY A 83 12.61 -7.33 1.12
CA GLY A 83 12.45 -7.51 -0.33
C GLY A 83 11.11 -6.98 -0.84
N TYR A 84 10.54 -7.65 -1.83
CA TYR A 84 9.29 -7.25 -2.48
C TYR A 84 8.13 -7.06 -1.49
N GLU A 85 8.03 -7.95 -0.50
CA GLU A 85 7.00 -7.92 0.54
C GLU A 85 7.04 -6.61 1.35
N PHE A 86 8.23 -6.11 1.68
CA PHE A 86 8.39 -4.83 2.36
C PHE A 86 7.85 -3.67 1.52
N ILE A 87 8.16 -3.65 0.22
CA ILE A 87 7.71 -2.59 -0.68
C ILE A 87 6.18 -2.61 -0.81
N VAL A 88 5.58 -3.79 -0.96
CA VAL A 88 4.11 -3.97 -0.98
C VAL A 88 3.48 -3.43 0.30
N GLY A 89 3.98 -3.86 1.46
CA GLY A 89 3.43 -3.43 2.75
C GLY A 89 3.62 -1.94 3.01
N PHE A 90 4.79 -1.39 2.66
CA PHE A 90 5.06 0.05 2.73
C PHE A 90 4.02 0.85 1.96
N PHE A 91 3.83 0.55 0.66
CA PHE A 91 2.86 1.28 -0.17
C PHE A 91 1.41 1.04 0.26
N ALA A 92 1.07 -0.16 0.74
CA ALA A 92 -0.27 -0.45 1.24
C ALA A 92 -0.62 0.37 2.50
N ILE A 93 0.34 0.56 3.41
CA ILE A 93 0.21 1.45 4.57
C ILE A 93 0.01 2.90 4.12
N ARG A 94 0.81 3.38 3.15
CA ARG A 94 0.61 4.71 2.57
C ARG A 94 -0.77 4.86 1.94
N ALA A 95 -1.28 3.81 1.28
CA ALA A 95 -2.57 3.81 0.61
C ALA A 95 -3.79 3.82 1.56
N ILE A 96 -3.59 3.56 2.85
CA ILE A 96 -4.58 3.82 3.92
C ILE A 96 -4.26 5.10 4.70
N GLY A 97 -3.33 5.94 4.25
CA GLY A 97 -2.97 7.20 4.90
C GLY A 97 -2.04 7.06 6.10
N GLY A 98 -1.53 5.86 6.37
CA GLY A 98 -0.62 5.59 7.48
C GLY A 98 0.83 6.00 7.20
N ALA A 99 1.58 6.27 8.26
CA ALA A 99 3.03 6.40 8.25
C ALA A 99 3.65 5.04 8.59
N CYS A 100 4.47 4.51 7.68
CA CYS A 100 5.12 3.21 7.85
C CYS A 100 6.30 3.32 8.84
N ILE A 101 6.36 2.44 9.83
CA ILE A 101 7.51 2.26 10.73
C ILE A 101 8.10 0.87 10.46
N PRO A 102 9.25 0.76 9.77
CA PRO A 102 9.93 -0.52 9.59
C PRO A 102 10.57 -0.99 10.91
N LEU A 103 10.51 -2.30 11.15
CA LEU A 103 11.23 -3.00 12.23
C LEU A 103 12.07 -4.15 11.68
#